data_AF-A0A1Y2UWL2-F1
#
_entry.id   AF-A0A1Y2UWL2-F1
#
_cell.length_a   1.000
_cell.length_b   1.000
_cell.length_c   1.000
_cell.angle_alpha   90.00
_cell.angle_beta   90.00
_cell.angle_gamma   90.00
#
_symmetry.space_group_name_H-M   'P 1'
#
loop_
_entity.id
_entity.type
_entity.pdbx_description
1 polymer ?
#
loop_
_entity_poly.entity_id
_entity_poly.type
_entity_poly.pdbx_seq_one_letter_code
_entity_poly.pdbx_strand_id
1 'polypeptide(L)'
;MAETALREMIRALRGVSPGIGPNRLTAQIKAILPESMAPEKETVLEICQHLDDQDQPVTQTRTRDDNFNTRIRAAFEMFRDAERGYLLDLDENTMRSMGSDLGFPDPPRLHVASQLRHYFEVLLTLKGKKPCTLITMHFPQGSVMMNGMVLQCLSPMMQQFELESYGFTLRYLAHDVLTEQRRHLGFKGGWIFADKHSENWNKVLDIFLLPHPGRRNPEDNIGAALGYPLPGGNATILFIDDTETSELERITGEKLPASVIGMEFFCIDGGFSRLLGYYLQCKQAAADVGVRLQIDTEEHPSFEMFLEHVRSGIGI
;
A
#
# COMPACT_ATOMS: atom_id res chain seq x y z
N MET A 1 -11.26 -14.69 9.14
CA MET A 1 -10.94 -13.24 9.23
C MET A 1 -10.69 -12.61 7.84
N ALA A 2 -10.18 -13.33 6.82
CA ALA A 2 -10.02 -12.79 5.46
C ALA A 2 -11.34 -12.59 4.66
N GLU A 3 -12.49 -13.00 5.20
CA GLU A 3 -13.74 -13.15 4.45
C GLU A 3 -14.29 -11.83 3.88
N THR A 4 -14.22 -10.71 4.62
CA THR A 4 -14.73 -9.41 4.14
C THR A 4 -14.00 -8.93 2.89
N ALA A 5 -12.66 -8.95 2.91
CA ALA A 5 -11.87 -8.56 1.75
C ALA A 5 -12.04 -9.58 0.61
N LEU A 6 -12.15 -10.87 0.90
CA LEU A 6 -12.44 -11.88 -0.13
C LEU A 6 -13.80 -11.63 -0.82
N ARG A 7 -14.84 -11.28 -0.04
CA ARG A 7 -16.14 -10.85 -0.57
C ARG A 7 -16.02 -9.59 -1.43
N GLU A 8 -15.23 -8.61 -1.02
CA GLU A 8 -14.98 -7.40 -1.81
C GLU A 8 -14.29 -7.71 -3.14
N MET A 9 -13.27 -8.57 -3.13
CA MET A 9 -12.60 -9.04 -4.35
C MET A 9 -13.59 -9.71 -5.31
N ILE A 10 -14.44 -10.60 -4.79
CA ILE A 10 -15.49 -11.29 -5.56
C ILE A 10 -16.47 -10.27 -6.18
N ARG A 11 -16.95 -9.30 -5.39
CA ARG A 11 -17.87 -8.25 -5.86
C ARG A 11 -17.24 -7.42 -6.98
N ALA A 12 -15.99 -6.98 -6.79
CA ALA A 12 -15.27 -6.19 -7.78
C ALA A 12 -15.08 -6.96 -9.10
N LEU A 13 -14.71 -8.24 -9.03
CA LEU A 13 -14.55 -9.11 -10.20
C LEU A 13 -15.86 -9.35 -10.95
N ARG A 14 -16.99 -9.52 -10.23
CA ARG A 14 -18.32 -9.60 -10.85
C ARG A 14 -18.72 -8.30 -11.54
N GLY A 15 -18.43 -7.15 -10.91
CA GLY A 15 -18.76 -5.84 -11.46
C GLY A 15 -18.11 -5.57 -12.81
N VAL A 16 -16.87 -6.03 -13.02
CA VAL A 16 -16.13 -5.86 -14.29
C VAL A 16 -16.41 -6.96 -15.32
N SER A 17 -17.02 -8.08 -14.90
CA SER A 17 -17.40 -9.17 -15.80
C SER A 17 -18.82 -9.68 -15.48
N PRO A 18 -19.86 -8.87 -15.78
CA PRO A 18 -21.24 -9.27 -15.54
C PRO A 18 -21.57 -10.59 -16.23
N GLY A 19 -22.18 -11.52 -15.51
CA GLY A 19 -22.52 -12.85 -16.02
C GLY A 19 -21.39 -13.88 -15.96
N ILE A 20 -20.25 -13.58 -15.32
CA ILE A 20 -19.24 -14.60 -15.00
C ILE A 20 -19.84 -15.68 -14.10
N GLY A 21 -19.83 -16.94 -14.56
CA GLY A 21 -20.32 -18.07 -13.78
C GLY A 21 -19.46 -18.35 -12.54
N PRO A 22 -20.04 -18.89 -11.45
CA PRO A 22 -19.36 -19.08 -10.16
C PRO A 22 -18.10 -19.95 -10.26
N ASN A 23 -18.10 -20.97 -11.12
CA ASN A 23 -16.93 -21.84 -11.33
C ASN A 23 -15.76 -21.08 -11.96
N ARG A 24 -16.04 -20.24 -12.97
CA ARG A 24 -15.00 -19.45 -13.65
C ARG A 24 -14.45 -18.36 -12.73
N LEU A 25 -15.32 -17.72 -11.95
CA LEU A 25 -14.94 -16.73 -10.95
C LEU A 25 -14.07 -17.36 -9.85
N THR A 26 -14.47 -18.52 -9.34
CA THR A 26 -13.70 -19.29 -8.35
C THR A 26 -12.30 -19.62 -8.86
N ALA A 27 -12.19 -20.07 -10.11
CA ALA A 27 -10.89 -20.36 -10.72
C ALA A 27 -10.00 -19.11 -10.82
N GLN A 28 -10.56 -17.96 -11.19
CA GLN A 28 -9.81 -16.69 -11.26
C GLN A 28 -9.30 -16.25 -9.88
N ILE A 29 -10.14 -16.34 -8.84
CA ILE A 29 -9.75 -15.96 -7.48
C ILE A 29 -8.68 -16.90 -6.94
N LYS A 30 -8.88 -18.22 -7.07
CA LYS A 30 -7.88 -19.20 -6.60
C LYS A 30 -6.50 -18.99 -7.22
N ALA A 31 -6.43 -18.52 -8.48
CA ALA A 31 -5.18 -18.25 -9.17
C ALA A 31 -4.43 -17.01 -8.65
N ILE A 32 -5.10 -16.09 -7.95
CA ILE A 32 -4.50 -14.86 -7.39
C ILE A 32 -4.34 -14.91 -5.86
N LEU A 33 -4.72 -16.02 -5.23
CA LEU A 33 -4.51 -16.28 -3.80
C LEU A 33 -3.23 -17.10 -3.59
N PRO A 34 -2.40 -16.76 -2.59
CA PRO A 34 -1.21 -17.55 -2.27
C PRO A 34 -1.58 -18.95 -1.77
N GLU A 35 -0.65 -19.90 -1.87
CA GLU A 35 -0.88 -21.27 -1.40
C GLU A 35 -1.06 -21.38 0.12
N SER A 36 -0.49 -20.44 0.88
CA SER A 36 -0.70 -20.35 2.33
C SER A 36 -2.16 -20.13 2.72
N MET A 37 -3.02 -19.75 1.78
CA MET A 37 -4.46 -19.54 1.97
C MET A 37 -5.31 -20.72 1.48
N ALA A 38 -4.81 -21.95 1.64
CA ALA A 38 -5.56 -23.16 1.27
C ALA A 38 -6.97 -23.22 1.90
N PRO A 39 -7.18 -22.89 3.18
CA PRO A 39 -8.52 -22.88 3.77
C PRO A 39 -9.46 -21.86 3.10
N GLU A 40 -8.99 -20.65 2.82
CA GLU A 40 -9.79 -19.63 2.15
C GLU A 40 -10.13 -20.06 0.72
N LYS A 41 -9.17 -20.66 -0.01
CA LYS A 41 -9.41 -21.21 -1.36
C LYS A 41 -10.56 -22.23 -1.34
N GLU A 42 -10.71 -23.04 -0.30
CA GLU A 42 -11.83 -23.99 -0.17
C GLU A 42 -13.18 -23.28 -0.05
N THR A 43 -13.24 -22.16 0.68
CA THR A 43 -14.47 -21.38 0.91
C THR A 43 -14.88 -20.46 -0.25
N VAL A 44 -13.97 -20.15 -1.21
CA VAL A 44 -14.27 -19.21 -2.33
C VAL A 44 -15.53 -19.58 -3.10
N LEU A 45 -15.74 -20.87 -3.37
CA LEU A 45 -16.89 -21.32 -4.16
C LEU A 45 -18.21 -21.05 -3.42
N GLU A 46 -18.23 -21.31 -2.12
CA GLU A 46 -19.38 -21.05 -1.25
C GLU A 46 -19.70 -19.55 -1.21
N ILE A 47 -18.69 -18.71 -1.02
CA ILE A 47 -18.88 -17.25 -1.03
C ILE A 47 -19.39 -16.78 -2.39
N CYS A 48 -18.89 -17.34 -3.50
CA CYS A 48 -19.40 -17.04 -4.83
C CYS A 48 -20.88 -17.47 -4.98
N GLN A 49 -21.32 -18.56 -4.37
CA GLN A 49 -22.71 -19.01 -4.50
C GLN A 49 -23.69 -18.17 -3.69
N HIS A 50 -23.25 -17.55 -2.59
CA HIS A 50 -24.10 -16.87 -1.60
C HIS A 50 -23.81 -15.37 -1.42
N LEU A 51 -23.20 -14.72 -2.42
CA LEU A 51 -22.76 -13.33 -2.29
C LEU A 51 -23.92 -12.32 -2.18
N ASP A 52 -25.04 -12.61 -2.84
CA ASP A 52 -26.16 -11.67 -3.01
C ASP A 52 -27.07 -11.59 -1.76
N ASP A 53 -26.84 -12.44 -0.76
CA ASP A 53 -27.68 -12.56 0.45
C ASP A 53 -27.26 -11.59 1.58
N GLN A 54 -26.20 -10.80 1.41
CA GLN A 54 -25.65 -9.95 2.48
C GLN A 54 -25.15 -8.58 1.98
N ASP A 55 -26.10 -7.69 1.69
CA ASP A 55 -25.84 -6.25 1.68
C ASP A 55 -26.11 -5.68 3.07
N GLN A 56 -25.04 -5.30 3.78
CA GLN A 56 -25.17 -4.46 4.97
C GLN A 56 -25.21 -2.99 4.55
N PRO A 57 -26.15 -2.20 5.11
CA PRO A 57 -26.30 -0.80 4.77
C PRO A 57 -25.10 0.03 5.24
N VAL A 58 -24.97 1.21 4.63
CA VAL A 58 -23.97 2.24 4.94
C VAL A 58 -23.94 2.53 6.44
N THR A 59 -22.88 2.11 7.11
CA THR A 59 -22.63 2.43 8.52
C THR A 59 -22.39 3.94 8.66
N GLN A 60 -23.14 4.59 9.54
CA GLN A 60 -22.89 5.98 9.92
C GLN A 60 -21.43 6.14 10.38
N THR A 61 -20.70 7.07 9.78
CA THR A 61 -19.30 7.30 10.11
C THR A 61 -19.18 7.92 11.50
N ARG A 62 -18.42 7.25 12.38
CA ARG A 62 -18.04 7.73 13.70
C ARG A 62 -17.08 8.92 13.59
N THR A 63 -17.09 9.76 14.62
CA THR A 63 -16.15 10.87 14.75
C THR A 63 -14.76 10.38 15.12
N ARG A 64 -13.72 11.02 14.58
CA ARG A 64 -12.31 10.78 14.93
C ARG A 64 -11.94 11.64 16.13
N ASP A 65 -12.17 11.11 17.33
CA ASP A 65 -11.90 11.78 18.61
C ASP A 65 -10.48 11.48 19.14
N ASP A 66 -10.16 11.87 20.37
CA ASP A 66 -8.82 11.61 20.94
C ASP A 66 -8.52 10.11 21.09
N ASN A 67 -9.55 9.28 21.32
CA ASN A 67 -9.39 7.82 21.37
C ASN A 67 -9.01 7.22 20.02
N PHE A 68 -9.38 7.87 18.93
CA PHE A 68 -9.01 7.48 17.58
C PHE A 68 -7.48 7.44 17.41
N ASN A 69 -6.72 8.39 17.98
CA ASN A 69 -5.27 8.39 17.86
C ASN A 69 -4.60 7.16 18.50
N THR A 70 -5.05 6.75 19.68
CA THR A 70 -4.59 5.51 20.34
C THR A 70 -4.96 4.29 19.50
N ARG A 71 -6.17 4.28 18.91
CA ARG A 71 -6.62 3.21 18.01
C ARG A 71 -5.76 3.12 16.75
N ILE A 72 -5.41 4.26 16.14
CA ILE A 72 -4.53 4.31 14.97
C ILE A 72 -3.14 3.77 15.29
N ARG A 73 -2.58 4.11 16.46
CA ARG A 73 -1.29 3.53 16.88
C ARG A 73 -1.37 2.00 16.97
N ALA A 74 -2.38 1.47 17.65
CA ALA A 74 -2.55 0.02 17.79
C ALA A 74 -2.80 -0.69 16.45
N ALA A 75 -3.59 -0.06 15.55
CA ALA A 75 -3.82 -0.57 14.21
C ALA A 75 -2.53 -0.61 13.37
N PHE A 76 -1.75 0.47 13.42
CA PHE A 76 -0.45 0.55 12.77
C PHE A 76 0.52 -0.52 13.29
N GLU A 77 0.67 -0.67 14.60
CA GLU A 77 1.56 -1.67 15.21
C GLU A 77 1.15 -3.08 14.79
N MET A 78 -0.15 -3.41 14.85
CA MET A 78 -0.67 -4.69 14.38
C MET A 78 -0.32 -4.95 12.91
N PHE A 79 -0.56 -3.98 12.02
CA PHE A 79 -0.30 -4.18 10.60
C PHE A 79 1.19 -4.26 10.29
N ARG A 80 2.02 -3.40 10.88
CA ARG A 80 3.48 -3.43 10.72
C ARG A 80 4.05 -4.79 11.12
N ASP A 81 3.62 -5.33 12.26
CA ASP A 81 4.15 -6.58 12.78
C ASP A 81 3.62 -7.78 11.97
N ALA A 82 2.35 -7.75 11.55
CA ALA A 82 1.77 -8.77 10.68
C ALA A 82 2.41 -8.79 9.28
N GLU A 83 2.60 -7.61 8.66
CA GLU A 83 3.29 -7.48 7.38
C GLU A 83 4.73 -7.98 7.47
N ARG A 84 5.46 -7.62 8.54
CA ARG A 84 6.82 -8.11 8.78
C ARG A 84 6.85 -9.64 8.82
N GLY A 85 5.99 -10.25 9.63
CA GLY A 85 5.88 -11.71 9.73
C GLY A 85 5.57 -12.35 8.39
N TYR A 86 4.55 -11.82 7.69
CA TYR A 86 4.15 -12.30 6.38
C TYR A 86 5.29 -12.29 5.35
N LEU A 87 6.06 -11.20 5.27
CA LEU A 87 7.17 -11.07 4.32
C LEU A 87 8.38 -11.94 4.69
N LEU A 88 8.63 -12.15 5.99
CA LEU A 88 9.71 -13.04 6.47
C LEU A 88 9.39 -14.53 6.29
N ASP A 89 8.11 -14.87 6.31
CA ASP A 89 7.62 -16.25 6.19
C ASP A 89 7.37 -16.68 4.73
N LEU A 90 7.67 -15.82 3.75
CA LEU A 90 7.59 -16.19 2.34
C LEU A 90 8.54 -17.34 2.02
N ASP A 91 8.04 -18.32 1.27
CA ASP A 91 8.86 -19.46 0.86
C ASP A 91 9.94 -19.06 -0.15
N GLU A 92 11.01 -19.85 -0.22
CA GLU A 92 12.15 -19.55 -1.09
C GLU A 92 11.79 -19.46 -2.58
N ASN A 93 10.80 -20.23 -3.05
CA ASN A 93 10.42 -20.21 -4.46
C ASN A 93 9.71 -18.89 -4.79
N THR A 94 8.81 -18.44 -3.92
CA THR A 94 8.17 -17.12 -4.02
C THR A 94 9.21 -16.01 -3.99
N MET A 95 10.15 -16.04 -3.04
CA MET A 95 11.24 -15.03 -2.95
C MET A 95 12.11 -15.01 -4.21
N ARG A 96 12.56 -16.17 -4.70
CA ARG A 96 13.40 -16.25 -5.93
C ARG A 96 12.65 -15.78 -7.17
N SER A 97 11.37 -16.15 -7.31
CA SER A 97 10.56 -15.70 -8.44
C SER A 97 10.43 -14.18 -8.45
N MET A 98 10.18 -13.57 -7.29
CA MET A 98 10.09 -12.12 -7.18
C MET A 98 11.42 -11.43 -7.43
N GLY A 99 12.52 -11.99 -6.91
CA GLY A 99 13.86 -11.50 -7.21
C GLY A 99 14.11 -11.44 -8.70
N SER A 100 13.84 -12.54 -9.42
CA SER A 100 13.98 -12.60 -10.87
C SER A 100 13.11 -11.54 -11.58
N ASP A 101 11.86 -11.36 -11.17
CA ASP A 101 10.96 -10.35 -11.74
C ASP A 101 11.43 -8.91 -11.48
N LEU A 102 12.15 -8.69 -10.37
CA LEU A 102 12.77 -7.40 -10.00
C LEU A 102 14.16 -7.18 -10.62
N GLY A 103 14.67 -8.15 -11.40
CA GLY A 103 16.02 -8.08 -11.99
C GLY A 103 17.16 -8.48 -11.04
N PHE A 104 16.83 -9.11 -9.91
CA PHE A 104 17.76 -9.62 -8.90
C PHE A 104 17.53 -11.13 -8.73
N PRO A 105 18.04 -11.99 -9.64
CA PRO A 105 17.70 -13.42 -9.66
C PRO A 105 18.03 -14.19 -8.37
N ASP A 106 19.03 -13.71 -7.63
CA ASP A 106 19.39 -14.21 -6.29
C ASP A 106 19.25 -13.06 -5.27
N PRO A 107 18.03 -12.63 -4.94
CA PRO A 107 17.86 -11.52 -4.00
C PRO A 107 18.32 -12.01 -2.62
N PRO A 108 19.02 -11.18 -1.82
CA PRO A 108 19.23 -11.50 -0.42
C PRO A 108 17.89 -11.87 0.23
N ARG A 109 17.88 -12.88 1.11
CA ARG A 109 16.65 -13.38 1.76
C ARG A 109 15.77 -12.26 2.33
N LEU A 110 16.40 -11.23 2.88
CA LEU A 110 15.73 -10.10 3.53
C LEU A 110 15.41 -8.94 2.59
N HIS A 111 15.70 -9.05 1.31
CA HIS A 111 15.47 -7.97 0.34
C HIS A 111 13.98 -7.64 0.21
N VAL A 112 13.14 -8.66 0.02
CA VAL A 112 11.68 -8.48 -0.07
C VAL A 112 11.12 -7.87 1.21
N ALA A 113 11.52 -8.42 2.36
CA ALA A 113 11.08 -7.96 3.68
C ALA A 113 11.58 -6.56 4.04
N SER A 114 12.58 -6.02 3.34
CA SER A 114 13.08 -4.65 3.57
C SER A 114 12.57 -3.64 2.54
N GLN A 115 12.30 -4.06 1.29
CA GLN A 115 12.01 -3.15 0.18
C GLN A 115 10.54 -3.14 -0.28
N LEU A 116 9.74 -4.19 -0.03
CA LEU A 116 8.37 -4.30 -0.56
C LEU A 116 7.28 -4.04 0.49
N ARG A 117 7.52 -3.08 1.38
CA ARG A 117 6.68 -2.80 2.54
C ARG A 117 5.73 -1.62 2.32
N HIS A 118 4.56 -1.68 2.95
CA HIS A 118 3.48 -0.71 2.82
C HIS A 118 2.99 -0.14 4.17
N TYR A 119 3.40 -0.71 5.31
CA TYR A 119 2.98 -0.27 6.65
C TYR A 119 3.06 1.24 6.89
N PHE A 120 4.11 1.90 6.40
CA PHE A 120 4.30 3.31 6.63
C PHE A 120 3.36 4.17 5.76
N GLU A 121 3.12 3.81 4.50
CA GLU A 121 2.08 4.47 3.71
C GLU A 121 0.68 4.25 4.28
N VAL A 122 0.40 3.06 4.83
CA VAL A 122 -0.85 2.78 5.55
C VAL A 122 -0.98 3.69 6.79
N LEU A 123 0.10 3.90 7.56
CA LEU A 123 0.11 4.87 8.66
C LEU A 123 -0.25 6.28 8.18
N LEU A 124 0.35 6.73 7.08
CA LEU A 124 0.09 8.06 6.53
C LEU A 124 -1.38 8.20 6.10
N THR A 125 -1.98 7.15 5.54
CA THR A 125 -3.43 7.13 5.23
C THR A 125 -4.27 7.16 6.51
N LEU A 126 -3.94 6.35 7.52
CA LEU A 126 -4.65 6.33 8.81
C LEU A 126 -4.60 7.69 9.55
N LYS A 127 -3.48 8.41 9.40
CA LYS A 127 -3.27 9.75 9.97
C LYS A 127 -3.80 10.89 9.09
N GLY A 128 -4.46 10.58 7.97
CA GLY A 128 -5.01 11.56 7.03
C GLY A 128 -3.94 12.41 6.33
N LYS A 129 -2.69 11.94 6.28
CA LYS A 129 -1.57 12.59 5.56
C LYS A 129 -1.52 12.18 4.10
N LYS A 130 -2.00 10.97 3.80
CA LYS A 130 -2.28 10.50 2.45
C LYS A 130 -3.77 10.22 2.26
N PRO A 131 -4.32 10.46 1.06
CA PRO A 131 -5.69 10.09 0.74
C PRO A 131 -5.87 8.57 0.62
N CYS A 132 -4.83 7.86 0.17
CA CYS A 132 -4.84 6.41 0.02
C CYS A 132 -3.42 5.82 -0.05
N THR A 133 -3.37 4.50 0.08
CA THR A 133 -2.22 3.63 -0.18
C THR A 133 -2.61 2.66 -1.30
N LEU A 134 -1.80 2.61 -2.35
CA LEU A 134 -1.90 1.63 -3.42
C LEU A 134 -0.99 0.45 -3.10
N ILE A 135 -1.57 -0.75 -3.10
CA ILE A 135 -0.86 -2.00 -2.84
C ILE A 135 -0.96 -2.84 -4.11
N THR A 136 0.09 -2.86 -4.91
CA THR A 136 0.09 -3.52 -6.22
C THR A 136 1.48 -3.97 -6.62
N MET A 137 1.53 -5.01 -7.45
CA MET A 137 2.73 -5.41 -8.20
C MET A 137 2.30 -5.79 -9.60
N HIS A 138 3.13 -5.46 -10.59
CA HIS A 138 2.79 -5.62 -12.00
C HIS A 138 3.06 -7.03 -12.53
N PHE A 139 3.86 -7.83 -11.83
CA PHE A 139 4.15 -9.22 -12.20
C PHE A 139 3.29 -10.22 -11.40
N PRO A 140 2.98 -11.40 -11.98
CA PRO A 140 1.99 -12.32 -11.42
C PRO A 140 2.28 -12.75 -9.98
N GLN A 141 3.51 -13.15 -9.66
CA GLN A 141 3.85 -13.63 -8.32
C GLN A 141 3.83 -12.51 -7.27
N GLY A 142 4.25 -11.31 -7.66
CA GLY A 142 4.11 -10.12 -6.81
C GLY A 142 2.65 -9.81 -6.52
N SER A 143 1.76 -9.94 -7.51
CA SER A 143 0.32 -9.73 -7.29
C SER A 143 -0.27 -10.76 -6.33
N VAL A 144 0.12 -12.04 -6.44
CA VAL A 144 -0.28 -13.10 -5.48
C VAL A 144 0.19 -12.76 -4.06
N MET A 145 1.46 -12.35 -3.90
CA MET A 145 2.00 -11.93 -2.61
C MET A 145 1.24 -10.73 -2.04
N MET A 146 1.01 -9.68 -2.82
CA MET A 146 0.28 -8.50 -2.36
C MET A 146 -1.16 -8.81 -1.95
N ASN A 147 -1.85 -9.69 -2.69
CA ASN A 147 -3.18 -10.17 -2.31
C ASN A 147 -3.13 -10.93 -0.97
N GLY A 148 -2.13 -11.79 -0.78
CA GLY A 148 -1.89 -12.48 0.49
C GLY A 148 -1.68 -11.52 1.66
N MET A 149 -0.79 -10.53 1.50
CA MET A 149 -0.53 -9.51 2.50
C MET A 149 -1.80 -8.74 2.89
N VAL A 150 -2.60 -8.32 1.91
CA VAL A 150 -3.85 -7.61 2.20
C VAL A 150 -4.84 -8.50 2.95
N LEU A 151 -5.03 -9.75 2.51
CA LEU A 151 -6.03 -10.64 3.09
C LEU A 151 -5.64 -11.15 4.49
N GLN A 152 -4.34 -11.39 4.73
CA GLN A 152 -3.84 -11.95 5.98
C GLN A 152 -3.39 -10.88 7.00
N CYS A 153 -3.07 -9.66 6.56
CA CYS A 153 -2.54 -8.61 7.45
C CYS A 153 -3.47 -7.39 7.50
N LEU A 154 -3.78 -6.78 6.35
CA LEU A 154 -4.51 -5.50 6.32
C LEU A 154 -6.01 -5.66 6.61
N SER A 155 -6.67 -6.66 6.02
CA SER A 155 -8.10 -6.94 6.24
C SER A 155 -8.42 -7.28 7.70
N PRO A 156 -7.62 -8.10 8.41
CA PRO A 156 -7.82 -8.31 9.84
C PRO A 156 -7.68 -7.03 10.67
N MET A 157 -6.70 -6.17 10.36
CA MET A 157 -6.57 -4.86 11.02
C MET A 157 -7.84 -4.00 10.79
N MET A 158 -8.34 -3.94 9.54
CA MET A 158 -9.56 -3.21 9.19
C MET A 158 -10.76 -3.64 10.04
N GLN A 159 -10.95 -4.94 10.21
CA GLN A 159 -12.05 -5.50 10.99
C GLN A 159 -11.85 -5.27 12.49
N GLN A 160 -10.69 -5.64 13.04
CA GLN A 160 -10.40 -5.59 14.47
C GLN A 160 -10.55 -4.17 15.04
N PHE A 161 -10.15 -3.16 14.26
CA PHE A 161 -10.24 -1.76 14.67
C PHE A 161 -11.47 -1.03 14.13
N GLU A 162 -12.37 -1.74 13.44
CA GLU A 162 -13.61 -1.22 12.84
C GLU A 162 -13.37 0.03 11.98
N LEU A 163 -12.29 0.04 11.19
CA LEU A 163 -11.81 1.23 10.49
C LEU A 163 -12.80 1.76 9.44
N GLU A 164 -13.64 0.89 8.86
CA GLU A 164 -14.72 1.31 7.97
C GLU A 164 -15.70 2.27 8.65
N SER A 165 -15.95 2.07 9.95
CA SER A 165 -16.80 2.97 10.74
C SER A 165 -16.19 4.36 10.93
N TYR A 166 -14.88 4.53 10.70
CA TYR A 166 -14.19 5.83 10.75
C TYR A 166 -13.94 6.44 9.37
N GLY A 167 -14.60 5.91 8.33
CA GLY A 167 -14.52 6.45 6.97
C GLY A 167 -13.40 5.85 6.12
N PHE A 168 -12.69 4.83 6.58
CA PHE A 168 -11.74 4.12 5.72
C PHE A 168 -12.44 3.10 4.81
N THR A 169 -11.77 2.71 3.74
CA THR A 169 -12.25 1.65 2.84
C THR A 169 -11.07 0.88 2.27
N LEU A 170 -11.27 -0.41 2.06
CA LEU A 170 -10.32 -1.28 1.36
C LEU A 170 -11.01 -1.85 0.12
N ARG A 171 -10.48 -1.58 -1.08
CA ARG A 171 -11.13 -1.90 -2.37
C ARG A 171 -10.18 -2.64 -3.29
N TYR A 172 -10.67 -3.68 -3.95
CA TYR A 172 -9.91 -4.45 -4.93
C TYR A 172 -10.03 -3.84 -6.33
N LEU A 173 -8.91 -3.72 -7.03
CA LEU A 173 -8.83 -3.15 -8.38
C LEU A 173 -8.99 -4.24 -9.44
N ALA A 174 -10.24 -4.59 -9.73
CA ALA A 174 -10.58 -5.62 -10.72
C ALA A 174 -10.49 -5.15 -12.19
N HIS A 175 -10.35 -3.85 -12.43
CA HIS A 175 -10.22 -3.25 -13.76
C HIS A 175 -8.80 -2.72 -13.98
N ASP A 176 -8.46 -2.46 -15.24
CA ASP A 176 -7.17 -1.89 -15.62
C ASP A 176 -7.11 -0.40 -15.28
N VAL A 177 -6.10 -0.02 -14.50
CA VAL A 177 -5.71 1.39 -14.31
C VAL A 177 -4.55 1.66 -15.23
N LEU A 178 -4.82 2.27 -16.39
CA LEU A 178 -3.79 2.55 -17.39
C LEU A 178 -3.04 3.83 -17.07
N THR A 179 -1.73 3.84 -17.35
CA THR A 179 -0.90 5.05 -17.26
C THR A 179 -0.41 5.48 -18.65
N GLU A 180 -0.02 6.74 -18.76
CA GLU A 180 0.61 7.28 -19.97
C GLU A 180 2.09 6.88 -20.10
N GLN A 181 2.73 6.41 -19.02
CA GLN A 181 4.13 6.00 -19.06
C GLN A 181 4.32 4.73 -19.91
N ARG A 182 5.33 4.77 -20.78
CA ARG A 182 5.66 3.63 -21.66
C ARG A 182 6.24 2.43 -20.90
N ARG A 183 6.88 2.67 -19.75
CA ARG A 183 7.49 1.62 -18.92
C ARG A 183 6.48 0.91 -18.02
N HIS A 184 5.44 1.64 -17.58
CA HIS A 184 4.38 1.12 -16.71
C HIS A 184 3.01 1.37 -17.35
N LEU A 185 2.62 0.55 -18.34
CA LEU A 185 1.39 0.78 -19.12
C LEU A 185 0.09 0.77 -18.30
N GLY A 186 0.14 0.23 -17.09
CA GLY A 186 -0.96 0.14 -16.16
C GLY A 186 -0.76 -0.97 -15.15
N PHE A 187 -1.75 -1.15 -14.29
CA PHE A 187 -1.82 -2.25 -13.34
C PHE A 187 -3.27 -2.70 -13.14
N LYS A 188 -3.40 -3.93 -12.68
CA LYS A 188 -4.67 -4.59 -12.37
C LYS A 188 -4.42 -5.61 -11.26
N GLY A 189 -5.42 -5.87 -10.44
CA GLY A 189 -5.35 -6.88 -9.39
C GLY A 189 -4.55 -6.46 -8.16
N GLY A 190 -4.53 -5.14 -7.88
CA GLY A 190 -4.05 -4.55 -6.64
C GLY A 190 -5.18 -4.12 -5.72
N TRP A 191 -4.82 -3.42 -4.64
CA TRP A 191 -5.74 -2.89 -3.64
C TRP A 191 -5.53 -1.41 -3.39
N ILE A 192 -6.61 -0.72 -3.06
CA ILE A 192 -6.59 0.64 -2.53
C ILE A 192 -7.11 0.61 -1.11
N PHE A 193 -6.27 1.02 -0.16
CA PHE A 193 -6.70 1.41 1.17
C PHE A 193 -6.84 2.93 1.20
N ALA A 194 -8.02 3.47 1.48
CA ALA A 194 -8.28 4.90 1.33
C ALA A 194 -9.11 5.51 2.46
N ASP A 195 -8.92 6.81 2.66
CA ASP A 195 -9.71 7.65 3.55
C ASP A 195 -10.79 8.41 2.76
N LYS A 196 -12.07 8.07 2.99
CA LYS A 196 -13.23 8.74 2.36
C LYS A 196 -13.43 10.18 2.84
N HIS A 197 -12.81 10.57 3.95
CA HIS A 197 -12.85 11.94 4.48
C HIS A 197 -11.70 12.81 3.96
N SER A 198 -10.78 12.25 3.16
CA SER A 198 -9.75 13.04 2.51
C SER A 198 -10.35 14.05 1.53
N GLU A 199 -9.80 15.26 1.49
CA GLU A 199 -10.15 16.28 0.50
C GLU A 199 -9.93 15.80 -0.94
N ASN A 200 -9.02 14.83 -1.14
CA ASN A 200 -8.73 14.23 -2.44
C ASN A 200 -9.53 12.95 -2.73
N TRP A 201 -10.53 12.61 -1.93
CA TRP A 201 -11.32 11.38 -2.10
C TRP A 201 -11.93 11.25 -3.51
N ASN A 202 -12.48 12.33 -4.07
CA ASN A 202 -13.03 12.32 -5.42
C ASN A 202 -11.97 12.01 -6.49
N LYS A 203 -10.72 12.40 -6.25
CA LYS A 203 -9.60 12.08 -7.14
C LYS A 203 -9.19 10.62 -7.02
N VAL A 204 -9.18 10.07 -5.81
CA VAL A 204 -8.97 8.61 -5.59
C VAL A 204 -10.05 7.80 -6.29
N LEU A 205 -11.31 8.22 -6.17
CA LEU A 205 -12.44 7.60 -6.85
C LEU A 205 -12.25 7.60 -8.37
N ASP A 206 -12.05 8.78 -8.95
CA ASP A 206 -11.91 8.92 -10.40
C ASP A 206 -10.70 8.15 -10.95
N ILE A 207 -9.55 8.21 -10.28
CA ILE A 207 -8.31 7.62 -10.81
C ILE A 207 -8.26 6.10 -10.64
N PHE A 208 -8.69 5.57 -9.49
CA PHE A 208 -8.49 4.16 -9.16
C PHE A 208 -9.76 3.32 -9.03
N LEU A 209 -10.87 3.89 -8.54
CA LEU A 209 -12.01 3.07 -8.12
C LEU A 209 -13.13 3.03 -9.17
N LEU A 210 -13.21 4.05 -10.04
CA LEU A 210 -14.14 4.08 -11.15
C LEU A 210 -13.49 3.51 -12.42
N PRO A 211 -14.12 2.52 -13.07
CA PRO A 211 -13.58 1.97 -14.31
C PRO A 211 -13.72 2.97 -15.46
N HIS A 212 -12.59 3.30 -16.10
CA HIS A 212 -12.53 4.16 -17.29
C HIS A 212 -11.86 3.42 -18.46
N PRO A 213 -12.59 2.58 -19.23
CA PRO A 213 -12.02 1.79 -20.31
C PRO A 213 -11.23 2.64 -21.31
N GLY A 214 -9.95 2.30 -21.50
CA GLY A 214 -9.05 2.96 -22.46
C GLY A 214 -8.50 4.32 -22.01
N ARG A 215 -8.94 4.88 -20.88
CA ARG A 215 -8.38 6.14 -20.35
C ARG A 215 -6.98 5.87 -19.79
N ARG A 216 -5.99 6.59 -20.32
CA ARG A 216 -4.63 6.63 -19.75
C ARG A 216 -4.54 7.81 -18.79
N ASN A 217 -4.01 7.57 -17.60
CA ASN A 217 -3.82 8.60 -16.60
C ASN A 217 -2.37 9.13 -16.66
N PRO A 218 -2.18 10.46 -16.71
CA PRO A 218 -0.87 11.06 -16.48
C PRO A 218 -0.30 10.66 -15.12
N GLU A 219 1.02 10.53 -15.02
CA GLU A 219 1.71 10.16 -13.79
C GLU A 219 1.45 11.17 -12.65
N ASP A 220 1.45 12.46 -12.96
CA ASP A 220 1.16 13.53 -11.99
C ASP A 220 -0.23 13.38 -11.38
N ASN A 221 -1.20 12.89 -12.15
CA ASN A 221 -2.57 12.64 -11.66
C ASN A 221 -2.61 11.43 -10.72
N ILE A 222 -1.88 10.36 -11.05
CA ILE A 222 -1.73 9.18 -10.20
C ILE A 222 -1.04 9.59 -8.89
N GLY A 223 0.10 10.28 -8.97
CA GLY A 223 0.83 10.72 -7.79
C GLY A 223 0.04 11.72 -6.93
N ALA A 224 -0.73 12.62 -7.55
CA ALA A 224 -1.63 13.50 -6.81
C ALA A 224 -2.78 12.72 -6.13
N ALA A 225 -3.32 11.67 -6.78
CA ALA A 225 -4.32 10.79 -6.17
C ALA A 225 -3.74 9.98 -5.00
N LEU A 226 -2.45 9.65 -5.03
CA LEU A 226 -1.71 9.01 -3.93
C LEU A 226 -1.24 9.99 -2.84
N GLY A 227 -1.42 11.30 -3.05
CA GLY A 227 -1.06 12.35 -2.10
C GLY A 227 0.42 12.75 -2.10
N TYR A 228 1.18 12.44 -3.15
CA TYR A 228 2.57 12.89 -3.23
C TYR A 228 2.67 14.41 -3.36
N PRO A 229 3.65 15.06 -2.70
CA PRO A 229 3.72 16.52 -2.64
C PRO A 229 4.13 17.14 -3.96
N LEU A 230 4.93 16.46 -4.77
CA LEU A 230 5.48 16.93 -6.04
C LEU A 230 5.49 15.76 -7.03
N PRO A 231 4.30 15.27 -7.44
CA PRO A 231 4.23 14.05 -8.24
C PRO A 231 4.87 14.27 -9.63
N GLY A 232 5.54 13.24 -10.12
CA GLY A 232 6.22 13.24 -11.43
C GLY A 232 7.73 13.39 -11.31
N GLY A 233 8.39 13.66 -12.43
CA GLY A 233 9.85 13.83 -12.48
C GLY A 233 10.61 12.52 -12.62
N ASN A 234 11.94 12.60 -12.53
CA ASN A 234 12.85 11.45 -12.69
C ASN A 234 13.75 11.22 -11.46
N ALA A 235 13.70 12.10 -10.46
CA ALA A 235 14.48 11.97 -9.24
C ALA A 235 13.66 11.25 -8.18
N THR A 236 14.29 10.36 -7.42
CA THR A 236 13.61 9.59 -6.38
C THR A 236 13.88 10.20 -5.01
N ILE A 237 12.85 10.24 -4.16
CA ILE A 237 12.98 10.57 -2.74
C ILE A 237 12.57 9.34 -1.93
N LEU A 238 13.43 8.96 -0.97
CA LEU A 238 13.14 7.85 -0.06
C LEU A 238 13.01 8.35 1.37
N PHE A 239 11.98 7.87 2.06
CA PHE A 239 11.87 8.01 3.51
C PHE A 239 12.26 6.67 4.15
N ILE A 240 13.36 6.68 4.89
CA ILE A 240 13.97 5.49 5.49
C ILE A 240 13.48 5.30 6.93
N ASP A 241 13.06 4.08 7.28
CA ASP A 241 12.71 3.70 8.65
C ASP A 241 13.90 3.00 9.33
N ASP A 242 14.66 3.76 10.13
CA ASP A 242 15.78 3.22 10.91
C ASP A 242 15.33 2.23 11.98
N THR A 243 14.12 2.40 12.50
CA THR A 243 13.59 1.58 13.59
C THR A 243 13.28 0.19 13.06
N GLU A 244 12.63 0.14 11.91
CA GLU A 244 12.31 -1.12 11.25
C GLU A 244 13.55 -1.81 10.67
N THR A 245 14.51 -1.03 10.15
CA THR A 245 15.82 -1.55 9.74
C THR A 245 16.51 -2.25 10.92
N SER A 246 16.62 -1.58 12.06
CA SER A 246 17.24 -2.14 13.27
C SER A 246 16.50 -3.38 13.77
N GLU A 247 15.16 -3.36 13.70
CA GLU A 247 14.32 -4.45 14.21
C GLU A 247 14.43 -5.71 13.34
N LEU A 248 14.46 -5.56 12.02
CA LEU A 248 14.71 -6.68 11.11
C LEU A 248 16.08 -7.30 11.34
N GLU A 249 17.15 -6.49 11.43
CA GLU A 249 18.50 -7.00 11.74
C GLU A 249 18.54 -7.74 13.08
N ARG A 250 17.82 -7.23 14.08
CA ARG A 250 17.72 -7.85 15.41
C ARG A 250 16.99 -9.19 15.38
N ILE A 251 15.88 -9.29 14.64
CA ILE A 251 15.07 -10.51 14.54
C ILE A 251 15.81 -11.59 13.75
N THR A 252 16.48 -11.21 12.66
CA THR A 252 17.13 -12.15 11.75
C THR A 252 18.54 -12.50 12.20
N GLY A 253 19.20 -11.62 12.96
CA GLY A 253 20.62 -11.74 13.30
C GLY A 253 21.54 -11.44 12.11
N GLU A 254 21.00 -10.90 11.01
CA GLU A 254 21.73 -10.60 9.77
C GLU A 254 21.72 -9.10 9.51
N LYS A 255 22.84 -8.57 9.01
CA LYS A 255 22.88 -7.19 8.53
C LYS A 255 22.07 -7.07 7.25
N LEU A 256 21.20 -6.06 7.16
CA LEU A 256 20.41 -5.83 5.95
C LEU A 256 21.28 -5.32 4.80
N PRO A 257 21.00 -5.75 3.56
CA PRO A 257 21.71 -5.26 2.37
C PRO A 257 21.40 -3.79 2.06
N ALA A 258 20.23 -3.31 2.48
CA ALA A 258 19.75 -1.94 2.34
C ALA A 258 18.78 -1.60 3.48
N SER A 259 18.66 -0.31 3.81
CA SER A 259 17.72 0.16 4.82
C SER A 259 16.28 -0.07 4.39
N VAL A 260 15.37 -0.18 5.36
CA VAL A 260 13.93 -0.33 5.11
C VAL A 260 13.37 0.98 4.58
N ILE A 261 12.78 0.92 3.40
CA ILE A 261 12.07 2.04 2.79
C ILE A 261 10.66 2.08 3.37
N GLY A 262 10.30 3.18 4.02
CA GLY A 262 8.93 3.44 4.47
C GLY A 262 8.07 4.06 3.37
N MET A 263 8.65 4.91 2.52
CA MET A 263 7.96 5.49 1.37
C MET A 263 8.96 5.89 0.30
N GLU A 264 8.61 5.64 -0.95
CA GLU A 264 9.36 6.02 -2.15
C GLU A 264 8.42 6.73 -3.13
N PHE A 265 8.88 7.81 -3.75
CA PHE A 265 8.15 8.46 -4.83
C PHE A 265 9.08 9.29 -5.71
N PHE A 266 8.68 9.42 -6.98
CA PHE A 266 9.32 10.35 -7.91
C PHE A 266 8.94 11.79 -7.60
N CYS A 267 9.93 12.66 -7.73
CA CYS A 267 9.83 14.09 -7.52
C CYS A 267 10.41 14.86 -8.71
N ILE A 268 9.75 15.98 -9.05
CA ILE A 268 10.30 16.98 -9.98
C ILE A 268 11.36 17.84 -9.30
N ASP A 269 12.27 18.43 -10.10
CA ASP A 269 13.17 19.47 -9.60
C ASP A 269 12.37 20.74 -9.25
N GLY A 270 12.59 21.26 -8.03
CA GLY A 270 11.94 22.47 -7.51
C GLY A 270 10.81 22.18 -6.52
N GLY A 271 10.22 23.22 -5.94
CA GLY A 271 9.16 23.07 -4.93
C GLY A 271 9.63 22.48 -3.59
N PHE A 272 10.94 22.47 -3.33
CA PHE A 272 11.57 21.78 -2.19
C PHE A 272 11.04 22.18 -0.81
N SER A 273 10.53 23.41 -0.63
CA SER A 273 9.88 23.80 0.62
C SER A 273 8.61 22.99 0.89
N ARG A 274 7.83 22.64 -0.15
CA ARG A 274 6.66 21.76 -0.04
C ARG A 274 7.08 20.32 0.29
N LEU A 275 8.14 19.84 -0.34
CA LEU A 275 8.71 18.51 -0.06
C LEU A 275 9.20 18.42 1.39
N LEU A 276 9.96 19.40 1.86
CA LEU A 276 10.44 19.48 3.24
C LEU A 276 9.27 19.55 4.23
N GLY A 277 8.26 20.40 3.95
CA GLY A 277 7.06 20.48 4.78
C GLY A 277 6.30 19.16 4.86
N TYR A 278 6.21 18.43 3.75
CA TYR A 278 5.60 17.09 3.71
C TYR A 278 6.43 16.06 4.49
N TYR A 279 7.76 16.04 4.33
CA TYR A 279 8.66 15.19 5.09
C TYR A 279 8.53 15.43 6.60
N LEU A 280 8.51 16.69 7.05
CA LEU A 280 8.35 17.01 8.48
C LEU A 280 7.02 16.51 9.05
N GLN A 281 5.92 16.57 8.27
CA GLN A 281 4.64 15.99 8.68
C GLN A 281 4.70 14.46 8.77
N CYS A 282 5.36 13.81 7.82
CA CYS A 282 5.56 12.35 7.84
C CYS A 282 6.44 11.92 9.02
N LYS A 283 7.51 12.68 9.30
CA LYS A 283 8.40 12.46 10.44
C LYS A 283 7.67 12.62 11.77
N GLN A 284 6.77 13.59 11.89
CA GLN A 284 5.92 13.72 13.08
C GLN A 284 4.96 12.54 13.21
N ALA A 285 4.30 12.12 12.13
CA ALA A 285 3.41 10.96 12.13
C ALA A 285 4.16 9.66 12.51
N ALA A 286 5.42 9.52 12.09
CA ALA A 286 6.30 8.43 12.48
C ALA A 286 6.64 8.48 13.98
N ALA A 287 7.05 9.65 14.48
CA ALA A 287 7.37 9.84 15.90
C ALA A 287 6.17 9.54 16.81
N ASP A 288 4.96 9.89 16.39
CA ASP A 288 3.70 9.59 17.08
C ASP A 288 3.43 8.09 17.29
N VAL A 289 4.17 7.21 16.62
CA VAL A 289 4.09 5.75 16.76
C VAL A 289 5.44 5.11 17.07
N GLY A 290 6.41 5.90 17.52
CA GLY A 290 7.73 5.42 17.94
C GLY A 290 8.67 5.05 16.80
N VAL A 291 8.40 5.51 15.58
CA VAL A 291 9.23 5.27 14.39
C VAL A 291 10.19 6.44 14.15
N ARG A 292 11.45 6.12 13.86
CA ARG A 292 12.47 7.08 13.42
C ARG A 292 12.58 7.10 11.90
N LEU A 293 12.17 8.22 11.31
CA LEU A 293 12.19 8.43 9.87
C LEU A 293 13.33 9.36 9.44
N GLN A 294 14.13 8.92 8.48
CA GLN A 294 15.13 9.73 7.78
C GLN A 294 14.68 10.01 6.35
N ILE A 295 15.25 11.06 5.76
CA ILE A 295 15.09 11.35 4.34
C ILE A 295 16.41 11.04 3.65
N ASP A 296 16.33 10.25 2.60
CA ASP A 296 17.44 9.99 1.69
C ASP A 296 17.19 10.76 0.39
N THR A 297 18.24 11.45 -0.03
CA THR A 297 18.25 12.38 -1.16
C THR A 297 19.39 12.06 -2.13
N GLU A 298 19.98 10.87 -2.07
CA GLU A 298 21.12 10.47 -2.92
C GLU A 298 20.81 10.67 -4.41
N GLU A 299 19.60 10.31 -4.84
CA GLU A 299 19.14 10.51 -6.23
C GLU A 299 18.60 11.92 -6.51
N HIS A 300 18.70 12.84 -5.56
CA HIS A 300 18.20 14.21 -5.69
C HIS A 300 19.20 15.30 -5.21
N PRO A 301 20.37 15.48 -5.87
CA PRO A 301 21.41 16.41 -5.44
C PRO A 301 20.95 17.86 -5.24
N SER A 302 20.05 18.34 -6.12
CA SER A 302 19.46 19.68 -6.02
C SER A 302 18.72 19.92 -4.70
N PHE A 303 18.11 18.87 -4.16
CA PHE A 303 17.38 18.94 -2.89
C PHE A 303 18.34 18.86 -1.70
N GLU A 304 19.41 18.06 -1.77
CA GLU A 304 20.45 18.08 -0.72
C GLU A 304 21.09 19.46 -0.61
N MET A 305 21.42 20.11 -1.73
CA MET A 305 21.91 21.50 -1.72
C MET A 305 20.93 22.47 -1.05
N PHE A 306 19.63 22.28 -1.28
CA PHE A 306 18.60 23.07 -0.60
C PHE A 306 18.57 22.79 0.91
N LEU A 307 18.69 21.53 1.33
CA LEU A 307 18.75 21.16 2.74
C LEU A 307 20.00 21.75 3.43
N GLU A 308 21.16 21.70 2.78
CA GLU A 308 22.39 22.34 3.26
C GLU A 308 22.21 23.85 3.41
N HIS A 309 21.55 24.51 2.45
CA HIS A 309 21.25 25.93 2.55
C HIS A 309 20.34 26.25 3.75
N VAL A 310 19.27 25.47 3.95
CA VAL A 310 18.37 25.60 5.11
C VAL A 310 19.11 25.33 6.43
N ARG A 311 20.02 24.34 6.47
CA ARG A 311 20.82 24.01 7.66
C ARG A 311 21.88 25.07 7.97
N SER A 312 22.48 25.69 6.95
CA SER A 312 23.57 26.67 7.08
C SER A 312 23.10 28.11 7.32
N GLY A 313 21.81 28.41 7.10
CA GLY A 313 21.27 29.75 7.19
C GLY A 313 19.98 29.88 8.00
N ILE A 314 20.12 30.30 9.26
CA ILE A 314 19.19 31.17 10.02
C ILE A 314 17.86 30.53 10.46
N GLY A 315 17.71 30.37 11.79
CA GLY A 315 16.42 30.15 12.41
C GLY A 315 15.40 31.22 12.02
N ILE A 316 14.21 30.78 11.61
CA ILE A 316 12.99 31.58 11.73
C ILE A 316 12.55 31.50 13.19
#